data_AF-A0A7W7X017-F1
#
_entry.id   AF-A0A7W7X017-F1
#
_cell.length_a   1.000
_cell.length_b   1.000
_cell.length_c   1.000
_cell.angle_alpha   90.00
_cell.angle_beta   90.00
_cell.angle_gamma   90.00
#
_symmetry.space_group_name_H-M   'P 1'
#
loop_
_entity.id
_entity.type
_entity.pdbx_description
1 polymer ?
#
loop_
_entity_poly.entity_id
_entity_poly.type
_entity_poly.pdbx_seq_one_letter_code
_entity_poly.pdbx_strand_id
1 'polypeptide(L)' 'MNIAAKLRARRVDARNRKAVARALEQAPTPAMRHELMAIAQAQVTTLR' A
#
# COMPACT_ATOMS: atom_id res chain seq x y z
N MET A 1 20.39 -15.85 3.51
CA MET A 1 19.14 -15.06 3.34
C MET A 1 18.03 -15.68 4.18
N ASN A 2 17.47 -14.97 5.16
CA ASN A 2 16.53 -15.52 6.15
C ASN A 2 15.10 -15.61 5.57
N ILE A 3 14.57 -16.84 5.40
CA ILE A 3 13.21 -17.10 4.87
C ILE A 3 12.14 -16.40 5.71
N ALA A 4 12.33 -16.31 7.03
CA ALA A 4 11.40 -15.61 7.92
C ALA A 4 11.36 -14.09 7.64
N ALA A 5 12.47 -13.49 7.21
CA ALA A 5 12.49 -12.08 6.81
C ALA A 5 11.69 -11.86 5.52
N LYS A 6 11.82 -12.75 4.53
CA LYS A 6 11.00 -12.72 3.30
C LYS A 6 9.51 -12.87 3.60
N LEU A 7 9.13 -13.77 4.51
CA LEU A 7 7.73 -13.98 4.87
C LEU A 7 7.14 -12.76 5.59
N ARG A 8 7.92 -12.11 6.47
CA ARG A 8 7.50 -10.86 7.11
C ARG A 8 7.32 -9.74 6.09
N ALA A 9 8.26 -9.55 5.16
CA ALA A 9 8.13 -8.56 4.09
C ALA A 9 6.85 -8.76 3.28
N ARG A 10 6.58 -10.00 2.82
CA ARG A 10 5.34 -10.32 2.09
C ARG A 10 4.06 -10.02 2.87
N ARG A 11 4.05 -10.28 4.19
CA ARG A 11 2.89 -9.98 5.05
C ARG A 11 2.68 -8.48 5.21
N VAL A 12 3.76 -7.71 5.34
CA VAL A 12 3.70 -6.25 5.39
C VAL A 12 3.15 -5.70 4.08
N ASP A 13 3.65 -6.18 2.94
CA ASP A 13 3.15 -5.76 1.62
C ASP A 13 1.66 -6.06 1.45
N ALA A 14 1.20 -7.25 1.86
CA ALA A 14 -0.22 -7.61 1.79
C ALA A 14 -1.09 -6.71 2.68
N ARG A 15 -0.61 -6.37 3.88
CA ARG A 15 -1.32 -5.43 4.78
C ARG A 15 -1.38 -4.02 4.19
N ASN A 16 -0.28 -3.54 3.61
CA ASN A 16 -0.21 -2.22 2.99
C ASN A 16 -1.16 -2.12 1.81
N ARG A 17 -1.20 -3.14 0.94
CA ARG A 17 -2.18 -3.21 -0.16
C ARG A 17 -3.63 -3.17 0.34
N LYS A 18 -3.93 -3.92 1.40
CA LYS A 18 -5.28 -3.92 2.00
C LYS A 18 -5.65 -2.57 2.60
N ALA A 19 -4.72 -1.90 3.27
CA ALA A 19 -4.92 -0.57 3.83
C ALA A 19 -5.19 0.48 2.74
N VAL A 20 -4.40 0.45 1.65
CA VAL A 20 -4.61 1.34 0.49
C VAL A 20 -5.97 1.09 -0.14
N ALA A 21 -6.32 -0.16 -0.43
CA ALA A 21 -7.62 -0.50 -1.04
C ALA A 21 -8.79 0.02 -0.18
N ARG A 22 -8.74 -0.20 1.13
CA ARG A 22 -9.75 0.32 2.07
C ARG A 22 -9.81 1.84 2.08
N ALA A 23 -8.66 2.53 2.06
CA ALA A 23 -8.63 3.99 2.01
C ALA A 23 -9.25 4.54 0.72
N LEU A 24 -9.03 3.87 -0.41
CA LEU A 24 -9.62 4.24 -1.70
C LEU A 24 -11.14 4.01 -1.74
N GLU A 25 -11.63 2.95 -1.10
CA GLU A 25 -13.06 2.65 -0.97
C GLU A 25 -13.76 3.65 -0.04
N GLN A 26 -13.09 4.07 1.03
CA GLN A 26 -13.63 5.01 2.02
C GLN A 26 -13.40 6.48 1.65
N ALA A 27 -12.80 6.75 0.50
CA ALA A 27 -12.52 8.12 0.07
C ALA A 27 -13.85 8.87 -0.19
N PRO A 28 -14.13 9.96 0.55
CA PRO A 28 -15.37 10.72 0.45
C PRO A 28 -15.47 11.53 -0.86
N THR A 29 -14.33 11.80 -1.52
CA THR A 29 -14.29 12.55 -2.77
C THR A 29 -13.39 11.88 -3.81
N PRO A 30 -13.66 12.08 -5.11
CA PRO A 30 -12.77 11.61 -6.17
C PRO A 30 -11.36 12.20 -6.08
N ALA A 31 -11.22 13.44 -5.62
CA ALA A 31 -9.94 14.11 -5.42
C ALA A 31 -9.09 13.39 -4.36
N MET A 32 -9.67 13.10 -3.19
CA MET A 32 -8.97 12.37 -2.13
C MET A 32 -8.58 10.95 -2.59
N ARG A 33 -9.42 10.29 -3.37
CA ARG A 33 -9.08 8.99 -3.98
C ARG A 33 -7.85 9.09 -4.89
N HIS A 34 -7.75 10.17 -5.66
CA HIS A 34 -6.60 10.43 -6.54
C HIS A 34 -5.31 10.67 -5.76
N GLU A 35 -5.38 11.47 -4.69
CA GLU A 35 -4.24 11.72 -3.80
C GLU A 35 -3.76 10.43 -3.11
N LEU A 36 -4.68 9.61 -2.62
CA LEU A 36 -4.36 8.31 -2.04
C LEU A 36 -3.71 7.35 -3.05
N MET A 37 -4.13 7.37 -4.31
CA MET A 37 -3.47 6.61 -5.39
C MET A 37 -2.04 7.10 -5.64
N ALA A 38 -1.83 8.42 -5.69
CA ALA A 38 -0.50 9.00 -5.89
C ALA A 38 0.45 8.63 -4.74
N ILE A 39 -0.02 8.70 -3.50
CA ILE A 39 0.75 8.30 -2.31
C ILE A 39 1.08 6.81 -2.35
N ALA A 40 0.10 5.96 -2.67
CA ALA A 40 0.33 4.51 -2.77
C ALA A 40 1.34 4.16 -3.87
N GLN A 41 1.28 4.85 -5.00
CA GLN A 41 2.24 4.68 -6.10
C GLN A 41 3.65 5.09 -5.69
N ALA A 42 3.81 6.19 -4.95
CA ALA A 42 5.11 6.63 -4.44
C ALA A 42 5.72 5.61 -3.47
N GLN A 43 4.91 5.01 -2.58
CA GLN A 43 5.39 3.98 -1.64
C GLN A 43 5.92 2.74 -2.36
N VAL A 44 5.28 2.30 -3.46
CA VAL A 44 5.76 1.16 -4.25
C VAL A 44 7.10 1.48 -4.93
N THR A 45 7.30 2.72 -5.39
CA THR A 45 8.55 3.14 -6.02
C THR A 45 9.70 3.20 -5.02
N THR A 46 9.48 3.67 -3.79
CA THR A 46 10.53 3.76 -2.75
C THR A 46 10.94 2.40 -2.18
N LEU A 47 10.06 1.39 -2.24
CA LEU A 47 10.33 0.04 -1.74
C LEU A 47 11.05 -0.86 -2.78
N ARG A 48 11.37 -0.32 -3.95
CA ARG A 48 11.95 -1.04 -5.10
C ARG A 48 13.46 -0.82 -5.18
#